data_AF-A0A968MES4-F1
#
_entry.id   AF-A0A968MES4-F1
#
_cell.length_a   1.000
_cell.length_b   1.000
_cell.length_c   1.000
_cell.angle_alpha   90.00
_cell.angle_beta   90.00
_cell.angle_gamma   90.00
#
_symmetry.space_group_name_H-M   'P 1'
#
loop_
_entity.id
_entity.type
_entity.pdbx_description
1 polymer ?
#
loop_
_entity_poly.entity_id
_entity_poly.type
_entity_poly.pdbx_seq_one_letter_code
_entity_poly.pdbx_strand_id
1 'polypeptide(L)'
;MEEIKIGDRILNLLAGMFNQENYLHIMPDRGVSVKQSASLPSLYSWNDWNEDAIKRELGIVNLPEDLRTFWFYCSSLIMHFERDEGLAIQGIYIYSMEQALLRHNYFVKQKELAKTTEDIHKGDLLIGEYFSERQYILIRCDESCDDFGSILMTQPIDPREEWPIAAPSLIDFLETYFSANEKFWEREEYWRT
;
A
#
# COMPACT_ATOMS: atom_id res chain seq x y z
N MET A 1 5.69 -4.84 -29.18
CA MET A 1 5.19 -5.36 -27.90
C MET A 1 4.05 -4.47 -27.50
N GLU A 2 2.85 -5.00 -27.33
CA GLU A 2 1.73 -4.22 -26.76
C GLU A 2 2.07 -3.95 -25.30
N GLU A 3 2.04 -2.67 -24.93
CA GLU A 3 2.17 -2.24 -23.55
C GLU A 3 0.94 -2.74 -22.79
N ILE A 4 1.15 -3.66 -21.85
CA ILE A 4 0.06 -4.18 -21.01
C ILE A 4 -0.43 -2.99 -20.17
N LYS A 5 -1.72 -2.68 -20.25
CA LYS A 5 -2.32 -1.58 -19.49
C LYS A 5 -2.20 -1.86 -17.99
N ILE A 6 -2.02 -0.82 -17.19
CA ILE A 6 -1.83 -0.92 -15.74
C ILE A 6 -2.95 -1.70 -15.03
N GLY A 7 -4.20 -1.55 -15.50
CA GLY A 7 -5.33 -2.33 -15.01
C GLY A 7 -5.22 -3.82 -15.30
N ASP A 8 -4.72 -4.21 -16.48
CA ASP A 8 -4.51 -5.61 -16.82
C ASP A 8 -3.38 -6.20 -15.96
N ARG A 9 -2.32 -5.44 -15.67
CA ARG A 9 -1.24 -5.86 -14.75
C ARG A 9 -1.79 -6.14 -13.35
N ILE A 10 -2.54 -5.19 -12.78
CA ILE A 10 -3.15 -5.34 -11.45
C ILE A 10 -4.09 -6.52 -11.41
N LEU A 11 -4.98 -6.68 -12.41
CA LEU A 11 -5.90 -7.81 -12.47
C LEU A 11 -5.17 -9.16 -12.56
N ASN A 12 -4.14 -9.25 -13.40
CA ASN A 12 -3.34 -10.47 -13.55
C ASN A 12 -2.60 -10.82 -12.26
N LEU A 13 -2.04 -9.81 -11.58
CA LEU A 13 -1.38 -9.99 -10.30
C LEU A 13 -2.36 -10.51 -9.23
N LEU A 14 -3.51 -9.85 -9.07
CA LEU A 14 -4.53 -10.26 -8.11
C LEU A 14 -5.04 -11.67 -8.43
N ALA A 15 -5.26 -12.01 -9.70
CA ALA A 15 -5.65 -13.35 -10.13
C ALA A 15 -4.56 -14.40 -9.81
N GLY A 16 -3.28 -14.06 -10.00
CA GLY A 16 -2.15 -14.90 -9.62
C GLY A 16 -2.12 -15.19 -8.11
N MET A 17 -2.37 -14.17 -7.28
CA MET A 17 -2.45 -14.29 -5.83
C MET A 17 -3.63 -15.16 -5.38
N PHE A 18 -4.80 -15.04 -6.02
CA PHE A 18 -5.98 -15.86 -5.71
C PHE A 18 -5.75 -17.35 -5.90
N ASN A 19 -4.93 -17.74 -6.87
CA ASN A 19 -4.65 -19.14 -7.15
C ASN A 19 -3.69 -19.79 -6.15
N GLN A 20 -3.03 -19.00 -5.30
CA GLN A 20 -2.17 -19.49 -4.25
C GLN A 20 -2.90 -19.36 -2.90
N GLU A 21 -3.40 -20.48 -2.37
CA GLU A 21 -4.26 -20.53 -1.16
C GLU A 21 -3.68 -19.88 0.13
N ASN A 22 -2.43 -19.43 0.10
CA ASN A 22 -1.71 -18.89 1.24
C ASN A 22 -1.87 -17.36 1.44
N TYR A 23 -2.35 -16.63 0.42
CA TYR A 23 -1.98 -15.21 0.28
C TYR A 23 -3.10 -14.18 0.39
N LEU A 24 -4.35 -14.54 0.68
CA LEU A 24 -5.41 -13.61 0.29
C LEU A 24 -6.64 -13.54 1.20
N HIS A 25 -6.72 -12.44 1.94
CA HIS A 25 -7.99 -11.84 2.34
C HIS A 25 -8.21 -10.59 1.50
N ILE A 26 -8.76 -10.75 0.29
CA ILE A 26 -9.31 -9.62 -0.45
C ILE A 26 -10.69 -9.33 0.11
N MET A 27 -10.93 -8.08 0.47
CA MET A 27 -12.26 -7.55 0.70
C MET A 27 -12.74 -7.00 -0.66
N PRO A 28 -13.49 -7.77 -1.47
CA PRO A 28 -13.91 -7.31 -2.79
C PRO A 28 -14.92 -6.18 -2.64
N ASP A 29 -14.68 -5.08 -3.35
CA ASP A 29 -15.61 -3.95 -3.30
C ASP A 29 -16.79 -4.14 -4.27
N ARG A 30 -16.68 -5.07 -5.25
CA ARG A 30 -17.76 -5.36 -6.21
C ARG A 30 -17.75 -6.81 -6.69
N GLY A 31 -18.83 -7.54 -6.41
CA GLY A 31 -19.33 -8.64 -7.24
C GLY A 31 -18.48 -9.92 -7.39
N VAL A 32 -17.25 -9.97 -6.87
CA VAL A 32 -16.46 -11.21 -6.83
C VAL A 32 -16.79 -11.94 -5.54
N SER A 33 -17.60 -13.00 -5.64
CA SER A 33 -17.90 -13.90 -4.53
C SER A 33 -16.62 -14.61 -4.08
N VAL A 34 -15.97 -14.08 -3.06
CA VAL A 34 -14.90 -14.77 -2.33
C VAL A 34 -15.52 -15.28 -1.03
N LYS A 35 -15.37 -16.59 -0.77
CA LYS A 35 -15.96 -17.26 0.40
C LYS A 35 -15.57 -16.51 1.68
N GLN A 36 -16.60 -15.98 2.35
CA GLN A 36 -16.51 -15.25 3.61
C GLN A 36 -15.72 -16.03 4.67
N SER A 37 -14.70 -15.40 5.25
CA SER A 37 -14.25 -15.72 6.60
C SER A 37 -14.62 -14.57 7.55
N ALA A 38 -15.51 -14.89 8.49
CA ALA A 38 -15.82 -14.20 9.75
C ALA A 38 -16.14 -12.69 9.72
N SER A 39 -17.43 -12.42 9.87
CA SER A 39 -18.13 -11.18 10.27
C SER A 39 -17.33 -10.10 11.02
N LEU A 40 -17.21 -8.93 10.38
CA LEU A 40 -17.14 -7.63 11.05
C LEU A 40 -18.46 -6.84 10.80
N PRO A 41 -18.89 -5.97 11.73
CA PRO A 41 -20.20 -5.32 11.65
C PRO A 41 -20.31 -4.37 10.45
N SER A 42 -21.43 -4.45 9.74
CA SER A 42 -21.77 -3.68 8.53
C SER A 42 -22.11 -2.21 8.81
N LEU A 43 -21.14 -1.43 9.29
CA LEU A 43 -21.30 -0.01 9.58
C LEU A 43 -20.88 0.93 8.43
N TYR A 44 -20.34 0.40 7.33
CA TYR A 44 -19.85 1.19 6.21
C TYR A 44 -20.64 0.86 4.96
N SER A 45 -21.19 1.89 4.32
CA SER A 45 -21.79 1.76 2.99
C SER A 45 -20.63 1.60 2.01
N TRP A 46 -20.61 0.50 1.26
CA TRP A 46 -19.56 0.08 0.31
C TRP A 46 -19.46 0.97 -0.94
N ASN A 47 -19.79 2.27 -0.82
CA ASN A 47 -19.95 3.21 -1.92
C ASN A 47 -19.20 4.54 -1.73
N ASP A 48 -18.51 4.76 -0.62
CA ASP A 48 -17.90 6.06 -0.33
C ASP A 48 -16.42 6.10 -0.75
N TRP A 49 -16.13 5.66 -1.98
CA TRP A 49 -14.85 5.96 -2.65
C TRP A 49 -14.71 7.48 -2.77
N ASN A 50 -13.96 8.08 -1.85
CA ASN A 50 -13.83 9.53 -1.73
C ASN A 50 -12.39 9.96 -2.02
N GLU A 51 -11.99 9.78 -3.27
CA GLU A 51 -10.70 10.26 -3.80
C GLU A 51 -10.47 11.76 -3.47
N ASP A 52 -11.55 12.56 -3.48
CA ASP A 52 -11.50 13.98 -3.15
C ASP A 52 -11.09 14.26 -1.70
N ALA A 53 -11.41 13.38 -0.76
CA ALA A 53 -10.98 13.52 0.63
C ALA A 53 -9.46 13.36 0.76
N ILE A 54 -8.88 12.35 0.12
CA ILE A 54 -7.42 12.14 0.11
C ILE A 54 -6.73 13.31 -0.60
N LYS A 55 -7.24 13.72 -1.77
CA LYS A 55 -6.67 14.85 -2.52
C LYS A 55 -6.62 16.12 -1.68
N ARG A 56 -7.71 16.40 -0.95
CA ARG A 56 -7.81 17.55 -0.06
C ARG A 56 -6.86 17.45 1.12
N GLU A 57 -6.78 16.30 1.77
CA GLU A 57 -5.88 16.07 2.90
C GLU A 57 -4.42 16.31 2.51
N LEU A 58 -4.01 15.76 1.37
CA LEU A 58 -2.62 15.83 0.90
C LEU A 58 -2.31 17.12 0.13
N GLY A 59 -3.32 17.92 -0.22
CA GLY A 59 -3.17 19.11 -1.06
C GLY A 59 -2.68 18.81 -2.49
N ILE A 60 -3.07 17.67 -3.05
CA ILE A 60 -2.66 17.17 -4.38
C ILE A 60 -3.82 17.23 -5.39
N VAL A 61 -3.50 17.14 -6.68
CA VAL A 61 -4.48 17.16 -7.76
C VAL A 61 -4.89 15.75 -8.18
N ASN A 62 -3.93 14.82 -8.27
CA ASN A 62 -4.10 13.48 -8.78
C ASN A 62 -3.43 12.44 -7.88
N LEU A 63 -4.01 11.25 -7.83
CA LEU A 63 -3.36 10.07 -7.26
C LEU A 63 -2.65 9.27 -8.35
N PRO A 64 -1.56 8.56 -8.01
CA PRO A 64 -0.95 7.57 -8.90
C PRO A 64 -1.97 6.61 -9.51
N GLU A 65 -1.84 6.33 -10.80
CA GLU A 65 -2.84 5.56 -11.56
C GLU A 65 -2.98 4.13 -11.04
N ASP A 66 -1.88 3.48 -10.67
CA ASP A 66 -1.86 2.16 -10.06
C ASP A 66 -2.56 2.11 -8.71
N LEU A 67 -2.37 3.10 -7.85
CA LEU A 67 -3.06 3.17 -6.56
C LEU A 67 -4.57 3.30 -6.75
N ARG A 68 -5.02 4.17 -7.66
CA ARG A 68 -6.46 4.30 -7.98
C ARG A 68 -7.02 3.01 -8.55
N THR A 69 -6.29 2.40 -9.47
CA THR A 69 -6.70 1.16 -10.13
C THR A 69 -6.72 0.00 -9.14
N PHE A 70 -5.75 -0.05 -8.23
CA PHE A 70 -5.70 -1.00 -7.13
C PHE A 70 -6.96 -0.87 -6.27
N TRP A 71 -7.24 0.32 -5.72
CA TRP A 71 -8.43 0.54 -4.88
C TRP A 71 -9.75 0.31 -5.61
N PHE A 72 -9.79 0.51 -6.93
CA PHE A 72 -10.97 0.21 -7.74
C PHE A 72 -11.27 -1.30 -7.79
N TYR A 73 -10.24 -2.14 -7.88
CA TYR A 73 -10.40 -3.60 -8.00
C TYR A 73 -10.30 -4.34 -6.66
N CYS A 74 -9.59 -3.77 -5.70
CA CYS A 74 -9.19 -4.39 -4.46
C CYS A 74 -9.25 -3.35 -3.35
N SER A 75 -10.23 -3.44 -2.46
CA SER A 75 -10.33 -2.44 -1.39
C SER A 75 -9.13 -2.52 -0.46
N SER A 76 -8.61 -3.71 -0.15
CA SER A 76 -7.39 -3.89 0.62
C SER A 76 -6.75 -5.25 0.31
N LEU A 77 -5.44 -5.35 0.54
CA LEU A 77 -4.66 -6.55 0.23
C LEU A 77 -3.79 -6.92 1.42
N ILE A 78 -3.92 -8.16 1.88
CA ILE A 78 -3.05 -8.72 2.91
C ILE A 78 -2.30 -9.89 2.29
N MET A 79 -0.96 -9.85 2.30
CA MET A 79 -0.09 -10.93 1.81
C MET A 79 0.84 -11.42 2.93
N HIS A 80 0.86 -12.73 3.17
CA HIS A 80 1.65 -13.36 4.25
C HIS A 80 2.58 -14.43 3.72
N PHE A 81 3.80 -14.53 4.25
CA PHE A 81 4.78 -15.55 3.86
C PHE A 81 5.01 -16.62 4.94
N GLU A 82 4.91 -16.24 6.20
CA GLU A 82 5.05 -17.17 7.32
C GLU A 82 3.86 -17.07 8.26
N ARG A 83 3.31 -18.23 8.62
CA ARG A 83 2.28 -18.36 9.65
C ARG A 83 2.80 -19.24 10.78
N ASP A 84 2.65 -18.80 12.02
CA ASP A 84 2.83 -19.62 13.22
C ASP A 84 1.50 -19.70 13.95
N GLU A 85 1.05 -20.92 14.24
CA GLU A 85 -0.24 -21.22 14.87
C GLU A 85 -1.46 -20.51 14.24
N GLY A 86 -1.39 -20.21 12.93
CA GLY A 86 -2.45 -19.50 12.19
C GLY A 86 -2.37 -17.98 12.21
N LEU A 87 -1.39 -17.40 12.93
CA LEU A 87 -1.06 -15.98 12.90
C LEU A 87 -0.03 -15.70 11.84
N ALA A 88 -0.28 -14.69 10.99
CA ALA A 88 0.75 -14.21 10.07
C ALA A 88 1.85 -13.51 10.85
N ILE A 89 3.08 -13.97 10.70
CA ILE A 89 4.26 -13.41 11.37
C ILE A 89 4.95 -12.40 10.46
N GLN A 90 4.94 -12.66 9.15
CA GLN A 90 5.60 -11.84 8.14
C GLN A 90 4.68 -11.63 6.95
N GLY A 91 4.56 -10.37 6.53
CA GLY A 91 3.61 -9.99 5.50
C GLY A 91 3.46 -8.48 5.38
N ILE A 92 2.78 -8.07 4.31
CA ILE A 92 2.33 -6.69 4.15
C ILE A 92 0.81 -6.60 4.24
N TYR A 93 0.37 -5.43 4.69
CA TYR A 93 -0.97 -4.92 4.50
C TYR A 93 -0.90 -3.74 3.54
N ILE A 94 -1.64 -3.78 2.45
CA ILE A 94 -2.06 -2.58 1.73
C ILE A 94 -3.48 -2.24 2.19
N TYR A 95 -3.61 -1.06 2.75
CA TYR A 95 -4.83 -0.53 3.34
C TYR A 95 -5.90 -0.22 2.29
N SER A 96 -7.15 -0.23 2.74
CA SER A 96 -8.20 0.48 2.03
C SER A 96 -8.03 1.98 2.07
N MET A 97 -8.71 2.68 1.16
CA MET A 97 -8.68 4.14 1.09
C MET A 97 -8.97 4.80 2.46
N GLU A 98 -10.02 4.35 3.14
CA GLU A 98 -10.41 4.86 4.45
C GLU A 98 -9.34 4.57 5.52
N GLN A 99 -8.80 3.35 5.49
CA GLN A 99 -7.73 2.94 6.40
C GLN A 99 -6.45 3.73 6.14
N ALA A 100 -6.09 3.96 4.87
CA ALA A 100 -4.96 4.75 4.47
C ALA A 100 -5.06 6.17 5.03
N LEU A 101 -6.20 6.83 4.88
CA LEU A 101 -6.42 8.18 5.43
C LEU A 101 -6.36 8.18 6.97
N LEU A 102 -7.06 7.26 7.63
CA LEU A 102 -7.06 7.16 9.10
C LEU A 102 -5.65 6.90 9.65
N ARG A 103 -4.92 5.97 9.03
CA ARG A 103 -3.57 5.57 9.44
C ARG A 103 -2.54 6.66 9.10
N HIS A 104 -2.70 7.34 7.96
CA HIS A 104 -1.87 8.49 7.59
C HIS A 104 -2.00 9.61 8.62
N ASN A 105 -3.22 9.99 9.00
CA ASN A 105 -3.43 11.04 10.01
C ASN A 105 -2.83 10.66 11.37
N TYR A 106 -2.91 9.38 11.73
CA TYR A 106 -2.26 8.87 12.93
C TYR A 106 -0.72 8.93 12.83
N PHE A 107 -0.15 8.57 11.68
CA PHE A 107 1.29 8.67 11.41
C PHE A 107 1.79 10.12 11.46
N VAL A 108 1.08 11.06 10.82
CA VAL A 108 1.38 12.51 10.90
C VAL A 108 1.40 12.97 12.36
N LYS A 109 0.39 12.59 13.14
CA LYS A 109 0.34 12.91 14.58
C LYS A 109 1.51 12.31 15.36
N GLN A 110 2.00 11.11 15.01
CA GLN A 110 3.19 10.55 15.66
C GLN A 110 4.44 11.38 15.35
N LYS A 111 4.63 11.79 14.09
CA LYS A 111 5.73 12.66 13.67
C LYS A 111 5.64 14.06 14.32
N GLU A 112 4.44 14.60 14.50
CA GLU A 112 4.19 15.82 15.30
C GLU A 112 4.65 15.67 16.75
N LEU A 113 4.25 14.58 17.42
CA LEU A 113 4.65 14.32 18.81
C LEU A 113 6.16 14.11 18.95
N ALA A 114 6.80 13.51 17.94
CA ALA A 114 8.25 13.32 17.87
C ALA A 114 9.02 14.60 17.49
N LYS A 115 8.32 15.65 17.03
CA LYS A 115 8.89 16.89 16.48
C LYS A 115 9.78 16.64 15.25
N THR A 116 9.31 15.77 14.37
CA THR A 116 9.96 15.41 13.11
C THR A 116 8.97 15.49 11.95
N THR A 117 8.08 16.48 11.99
CA THR A 117 7.04 16.70 10.96
C THR A 117 7.61 17.06 9.60
N GLU A 118 8.80 17.65 9.60
CA GLU A 118 9.58 17.96 8.40
C GLU A 118 9.93 16.73 7.59
N ASP A 119 9.91 15.53 8.18
CA ASP A 119 10.12 14.28 7.45
C ASP A 119 8.98 13.97 6.48
N ILE A 120 7.77 14.46 6.78
CA ILE A 120 6.59 14.21 5.96
C ILE A 120 6.52 15.30 4.90
N HIS A 121 6.74 14.89 3.66
CA HIS A 121 6.63 15.76 2.52
C HIS A 121 5.18 15.83 2.03
N LYS A 122 4.85 16.94 1.37
CA LYS A 122 3.59 17.06 0.64
C LYS A 122 3.43 15.87 -0.32
N GLY A 123 2.21 15.35 -0.38
CA GLY A 123 1.86 14.19 -1.22
C GLY A 123 2.35 12.85 -0.67
N ASP A 124 3.06 12.78 0.46
CA ASP A 124 3.28 11.48 1.12
C ASP A 124 1.94 10.92 1.60
N LEU A 125 1.63 9.69 1.20
CA LEU A 125 0.45 8.99 1.67
C LEU A 125 0.83 7.63 2.24
N LEU A 126 0.41 7.35 3.47
CA LEU A 126 0.56 6.03 4.07
C LEU A 126 -0.48 5.09 3.48
N ILE A 127 -0.03 4.03 2.80
CA ILE A 127 -0.91 3.07 2.12
C ILE A 127 -0.79 1.66 2.68
N GLY A 128 0.14 1.41 3.60
CA GLY A 128 0.30 0.07 4.14
C GLY A 128 1.30 -0.03 5.30
N GLU A 129 1.46 -1.27 5.76
CA GLU A 129 2.43 -1.64 6.78
C GLU A 129 3.02 -3.03 6.49
N TYR A 130 4.24 -3.25 6.94
CA TYR A 130 4.86 -4.57 7.03
C TYR A 130 4.86 -5.02 8.50
N PHE A 131 4.15 -6.12 8.78
CA PHE A 131 3.70 -6.44 10.14
C PHE A 131 4.80 -6.86 11.11
N SER A 132 5.89 -7.49 10.63
CA SER A 132 6.87 -8.08 11.55
C SER A 132 7.74 -7.04 12.26
N GLU A 133 7.92 -5.87 11.65
CA GLU A 133 8.81 -4.81 12.16
C GLU A 133 8.15 -3.43 12.26
N ARG A 134 6.83 -3.35 12.03
CA ARG A 134 6.08 -2.08 12.05
C ARG A 134 6.68 -1.04 11.09
N GLN A 135 7.20 -1.50 9.96
CA GLN A 135 7.57 -0.61 8.86
C GLN A 135 6.29 -0.16 8.17
N TYR A 136 6.28 1.10 7.74
CA TYR A 136 5.23 1.75 7.01
C TYR A 136 5.55 1.78 5.53
N ILE A 137 4.51 1.64 4.71
CA ILE A 137 4.57 1.73 3.24
C ILE A 137 3.89 3.04 2.86
N LEU A 138 4.66 3.95 2.27
CA LEU A 138 4.14 5.21 1.74
C LEU A 138 4.23 5.22 0.22
N ILE A 139 3.37 6.03 -0.40
CA ILE A 139 3.43 6.35 -1.82
C ILE A 139 3.53 7.86 -2.00
N ARG A 140 4.32 8.28 -2.98
CA ARG A 140 4.49 9.68 -3.37
C ARG A 140 3.39 10.10 -4.34
N CYS A 141 2.55 11.05 -3.91
CA CYS A 141 1.41 11.53 -4.69
C CYS A 141 1.55 12.99 -5.17
N ASP A 142 2.71 13.62 -4.98
CA ASP A 142 2.95 14.96 -5.53
C ASP A 142 3.46 14.87 -6.98
N GLU A 143 2.59 15.15 -7.94
CA GLU A 143 2.89 15.11 -9.38
C GLU A 143 3.97 16.10 -9.83
N SER A 144 4.34 17.05 -8.97
CA SER A 144 5.43 17.99 -9.24
C SER A 144 6.82 17.46 -8.87
N CYS A 145 6.89 16.31 -8.20
CA CYS A 145 8.14 15.67 -7.83
C CYS A 145 8.53 14.57 -8.81
N ASP A 146 9.84 14.42 -9.06
CA ASP A 146 10.39 13.39 -9.96
C ASP A 146 10.12 11.95 -9.45
N ASP A 147 9.81 11.80 -8.16
CA ASP A 147 9.52 10.54 -7.49
C ASP A 147 8.01 10.21 -7.41
N PHE A 148 7.16 10.89 -8.17
CA PHE A 148 5.71 10.62 -8.20
C PHE A 148 5.39 9.16 -8.51
N GLY A 149 4.53 8.55 -7.68
CA GLY A 149 4.13 7.14 -7.75
C GLY A 149 5.05 6.19 -7.00
N SER A 150 6.25 6.61 -6.61
CA SER A 150 7.21 5.73 -5.95
C SER A 150 6.76 5.31 -4.54
N ILE A 151 7.19 4.11 -4.15
CA ILE A 151 6.94 3.52 -2.84
C ILE A 151 8.14 3.75 -1.94
N LEU A 152 7.88 4.30 -0.76
CA LEU A 152 8.86 4.48 0.31
C LEU A 152 8.57 3.53 1.47
N MET A 153 9.65 3.06 2.10
CA MET A 153 9.57 2.34 3.37
C MET A 153 10.05 3.23 4.50
N THR A 154 9.46 3.15 5.69
CA THR A 154 9.94 3.92 6.83
C THR A 154 9.54 3.28 8.15
N GLN A 155 10.30 3.52 9.22
CA GLN A 155 9.82 3.33 10.58
C GLN A 155 9.39 4.67 11.20
N PRO A 156 8.51 4.66 12.21
CA PRO A 156 8.02 5.89 12.84
C PRO A 156 9.12 6.88 13.27
N ILE A 157 10.30 6.37 13.64
CA ILE A 157 11.40 7.17 14.18
C ILE A 157 12.44 7.58 13.14
N ASP A 158 12.43 6.99 11.95
CA ASP A 158 13.48 7.21 10.95
C ASP A 158 13.31 8.60 10.33
N PRO A 159 14.40 9.38 10.14
CA PRO A 159 14.36 10.64 9.42
C PRO A 159 14.12 10.40 7.93
N ARG A 160 13.58 11.39 7.21
CA ARG A 160 13.24 11.26 5.78
C ARG A 160 14.38 10.78 4.89
N GLU A 161 15.61 11.19 5.21
CA GLU A 161 16.83 10.82 4.47
C GLU A 161 17.11 9.31 4.49
N GLU A 162 16.56 8.60 5.47
CA GLU A 162 16.69 7.16 5.64
C GLU A 162 15.50 6.38 5.05
N TRP A 163 14.49 7.05 4.49
CA TRP A 163 13.32 6.39 3.90
C TRP A 163 13.62 5.95 2.48
N PRO A 164 13.81 4.66 2.22
CA PRO A 164 14.42 4.26 0.98
C PRO A 164 13.31 3.93 -0.04
N ILE A 165 13.56 4.22 -1.32
CA ILE A 165 12.60 3.99 -2.41
C ILE A 165 12.57 2.50 -2.75
N ALA A 166 11.55 1.79 -2.26
CA ALA A 166 11.42 0.35 -2.48
C ALA A 166 11.05 0.01 -3.92
N ALA A 167 10.23 0.84 -4.58
CA ALA A 167 9.81 0.60 -5.95
C ALA A 167 9.38 1.91 -6.63
N PRO A 168 9.44 1.99 -7.97
CA PRO A 168 8.97 3.17 -8.70
C PRO A 168 7.44 3.30 -8.78
N SER A 169 6.70 2.23 -8.44
CA SER A 169 5.23 2.21 -8.47
C SER A 169 4.67 1.16 -7.50
N LEU A 170 3.38 1.27 -7.13
CA LEU A 170 2.68 0.27 -6.32
C LEU A 170 2.63 -1.09 -7.03
N ILE A 171 2.35 -1.10 -8.33
CA ILE A 171 2.28 -2.37 -9.06
C ILE A 171 3.64 -3.06 -9.11
N ASP A 172 4.73 -2.32 -9.33
CA ASP A 172 6.08 -2.88 -9.32
C ASP A 172 6.47 -3.36 -7.92
N PHE A 173 6.06 -2.64 -6.87
CA PHE A 173 6.23 -3.08 -5.49
C PHE A 173 5.55 -4.41 -5.23
N LEU A 174 4.27 -4.55 -5.62
CA LEU A 174 3.49 -5.76 -5.36
C LEU A 174 3.96 -6.95 -6.19
N GLU A 175 4.30 -6.75 -7.47
CA GLU A 175 4.87 -7.80 -8.33
C GLU A 175 6.22 -8.28 -7.79
N THR A 176 7.09 -7.36 -7.37
CA THR A 176 8.40 -7.69 -6.80
C THR A 176 8.24 -8.40 -5.46
N TYR A 177 7.38 -7.89 -4.58
CA TYR A 177 7.09 -8.52 -3.29
C TYR A 177 6.55 -9.94 -3.45
N PHE A 178 5.57 -10.12 -4.35
CA PHE A 178 4.98 -11.43 -4.65
C PHE A 178 6.01 -12.42 -5.20
N SER A 179 6.98 -11.94 -5.99
CA SER A 179 8.01 -12.78 -6.59
C SER A 179 9.16 -13.10 -5.63
N ALA A 180 9.57 -12.13 -4.81
CA ALA A 180 10.71 -12.24 -3.91
C ALA A 180 10.37 -13.05 -2.65
N ASN A 181 9.13 -12.97 -2.16
CA ASN A 181 8.68 -13.66 -0.95
C ASN A 181 9.46 -13.23 0.32
N GLU A 182 10.04 -12.03 0.31
CA GLU A 182 10.88 -11.46 1.37
C GLU A 182 11.00 -9.93 1.25
N LYS A 183 11.72 -9.28 2.19
CA LYS A 183 12.02 -7.84 2.17
C LYS A 183 13.06 -7.46 1.11
N PHE A 184 12.63 -7.39 -0.14
CA PHE A 184 13.51 -7.04 -1.24
C PHE A 184 14.09 -5.61 -1.12
N TRP A 185 13.33 -4.70 -0.49
CA TRP A 185 13.73 -3.32 -0.19
C TRP A 185 14.78 -3.22 0.92
N GLU A 186 15.54 -4.25 1.29
CA GLU A 186 16.70 -4.09 2.16
C GLU A 186 18.00 -4.43 1.43
N ARG A 187 17.91 -4.85 0.16
CA ARG A 187 19.06 -5.30 -0.62
C ARG A 187 19.72 -4.12 -1.33
N GLU A 188 21.05 -4.05 -1.25
CA GLU A 188 21.84 -2.97 -1.87
C GLU A 188 21.60 -2.78 -3.38
N GLU A 189 21.15 -3.84 -4.06
CA GLU A 189 20.92 -3.87 -5.51
C GLU A 189 19.71 -3.04 -5.98
N TYR A 190 18.81 -2.61 -5.08
CA TYR A 190 17.60 -1.83 -5.43
C TYR A 190 17.71 -0.32 -5.16
N TRP A 191 18.78 0.15 -4.50
CA TRP A 191 18.99 1.58 -4.20
C TRP A 191 19.90 2.31 -5.18
N ARG A 192 20.47 1.59 -6.16
CA ARG A 192 21.43 2.11 -7.12
C ARG A 192 20.86 2.13 -8.53
N THR A 193 19.86 2.96 -8.78
CA THR A 193 19.46 3.35 -10.14
C THR A 193 19.09 4.81 -10.18
#